data_AF-A0A378SVU0-F1
#
_entry.id   AF-A0A378SVU0-F1
#
_cell.length_a   1.000
_cell.length_b   1.000
_cell.length_c   1.000
_cell.angle_alpha   90.00
_cell.angle_beta   90.00
_cell.angle_gamma   90.00
#
_symmetry.space_group_name_H-M   'P 1'
#
loop_
_entity.id
_entity.type
_entity.pdbx_description
1 polymer ?
#
loop_
_entity_poly.entity_id
_entity_poly.type
_entity_poly.pdbx_seq_one_letter_code
_entity_poly.pdbx_strand_id
1 'polypeptide(L)'
;MHLRRCAACGHIGCCDDSLARHASAHWRETGHPVIRSFEPGESWFWNFETNDYATGPELASPQHHPIDQPVPGPKGRVPRDWAEQLRNR
;
A
#
# COMPACT_ATOMS: atom_id res chain seq x y z
N MET A 1 1.71 -8.43 -4.02
CA MET A 1 2.30 -7.34 -3.22
C MET A 1 1.76 -6.06 -3.83
N HIS A 2 1.05 -5.24 -3.05
CA HIS A 2 0.26 -4.11 -3.55
C HIS A 2 0.63 -2.81 -2.81
N LEU A 3 0.50 -1.68 -3.47
CA LEU A 3 0.72 -0.34 -2.93
C LEU A 3 -0.59 0.27 -2.41
N ARG A 4 -0.49 0.97 -1.29
CA ARG A 4 -1.57 1.67 -0.61
C ARG A 4 -1.19 3.11 -0.40
N ARG A 5 -2.13 4.02 -0.64
CA ARG A 5 -1.96 5.46 -0.42
C ARG A 5 -2.78 5.91 0.77
N CYS A 6 -2.17 6.60 1.73
CA CYS A 6 -2.87 7.24 2.83
C CYS A 6 -3.84 8.31 2.29
N ALA A 7 -5.11 8.24 2.69
CA ALA A 7 -6.11 9.21 2.27
C ALA A 7 -5.91 10.59 2.94
N ALA A 8 -5.27 10.64 4.11
CA ALA A 8 -5.05 11.87 4.86
C ALA A 8 -3.82 12.67 4.38
N CYS A 9 -2.69 11.99 4.13
CA CYS A 9 -1.41 12.66 3.84
C CYS A 9 -0.76 12.25 2.51
N GLY A 10 -1.31 11.26 1.80
CA GLY A 10 -0.80 10.81 0.52
C GLY A 10 0.44 9.91 0.57
N HIS A 11 0.93 9.53 1.76
CA HIS A 11 2.02 8.55 1.90
C HIS A 11 1.72 7.24 1.17
N ILE A 12 2.68 6.67 0.45
CA ILE A 12 2.54 5.40 -0.29
C ILE A 12 3.39 4.32 0.37
N GLY A 13 2.76 3.22 0.77
CA GLY A 13 3.41 2.06 1.38
C GLY A 13 2.88 0.74 0.83
N CYS A 14 3.67 -0.32 0.90
CA CYS A 14 3.23 -1.66 0.54
C CYS A 14 2.28 -2.25 1.60
N CYS A 15 1.35 -3.10 1.16
CA CYS A 15 0.34 -3.75 1.98
C CYS A 15 0.92 -4.70 3.05
N ASP A 16 0.08 -5.23 3.94
CA ASP A 16 0.53 -6.06 5.05
C ASP A 16 1.02 -7.47 4.66
N ASP A 17 0.70 -7.88 3.43
CA ASP A 17 1.23 -9.10 2.79
C ASP A 17 2.64 -8.91 2.23
N SER A 18 3.19 -7.69 2.31
CA SER A 18 4.59 -7.42 2.01
C SER A 18 5.50 -7.72 3.20
N LEU A 19 6.81 -7.82 2.93
CA LEU A 19 7.84 -8.02 3.94
C LEU A 19 7.79 -6.93 5.03
N ALA A 20 7.66 -5.67 4.61
CA ALA A 20 7.86 -4.52 5.49
C ALA A 20 6.56 -3.91 6.05
N ARG A 21 5.37 -4.32 5.56
CA ARG A 21 4.06 -3.84 6.05
C ARG A 21 3.96 -2.31 6.18
N HIS A 22 4.52 -1.57 5.22
CA HIS A 22 4.67 -0.11 5.34
C HIS A 22 3.33 0.63 5.56
N ALA A 23 2.23 0.14 4.98
CA ALA A 23 0.92 0.78 5.14
C ALA A 23 0.42 0.74 6.60
N SER A 24 0.47 -0.41 7.27
CA SER A 24 0.04 -0.49 8.67
C SER A 24 1.08 0.06 9.65
N ALA A 25 2.38 0.04 9.31
CA ALA A 25 3.39 0.76 10.08
C ALA A 25 3.12 2.27 10.06
N HIS A 26 2.90 2.85 8.87
CA HIS A 26 2.53 4.25 8.71
C HIS A 26 1.30 4.62 9.55
N TRP A 27 0.23 3.83 9.50
CA TRP A 27 -0.95 4.07 10.33
C TRP A 27 -0.61 4.12 11.82
N ARG A 28 0.16 3.15 12.34
CA ARG A 28 0.53 3.11 13.76
C ARG A 28 1.37 4.30 14.19
N GLU A 29 2.21 4.83 13.29
CA GLU A 29 3.09 5.96 13.58
C GLU A 29 2.36 7.31 13.50
N THR A 30 1.43 7.48 12.56
CA THR A 30 0.80 8.78 12.29
C THR A 30 -0.65 8.89 12.77
N GLY A 31 -1.30 7.78 13.08
CA GLY A 31 -2.72 7.73 13.39
C GLY A 31 -3.62 7.98 12.18
N HIS A 32 -3.17 7.74 10.94
CA HIS A 32 -4.00 7.85 9.73
C HIS A 32 -4.59 6.48 9.35
N PRO A 33 -5.85 6.17 9.69
CA PRO A 33 -6.34 4.80 9.57
C PRO A 33 -6.84 4.46 8.17
N VAL A 34 -7.19 5.46 7.36
CA VAL A 34 -7.77 5.25 6.03
C VAL A 34 -6.71 5.28 4.94
N ILE A 35 -6.64 4.19 4.19
CA ILE A 35 -5.87 4.07 2.96
C ILE A 35 -6.78 3.83 1.76
N ARG A 36 -6.29 4.14 0.57
CA ARG A 36 -6.87 3.76 -0.73
C ARG A 36 -5.93 2.79 -1.42
N SER A 37 -6.47 1.86 -2.22
CA SER A 37 -5.62 1.15 -3.18
C SER A 37 -4.91 2.13 -4.11
N PHE A 38 -3.65 1.83 -4.41
CA PHE A 38 -2.83 2.58 -5.36
C PHE A 38 -2.42 1.70 -6.56
N GLU A 39 -3.17 0.62 -6.78
CA GLU A 39 -3.02 -0.28 -7.92
C GLU A 39 -3.87 0.20 -9.11
N PRO A 40 -3.43 -0.01 -10.36
CA PRO A 40 -4.21 0.31 -11.54
C PRO A 40 -5.60 -0.35 -11.53
N GLY A 41 -6.65 0.43 -11.81
CA GLY A 41 -8.03 -0.06 -11.88
C GLY A 41 -8.74 -0.21 -10.53
N GLU A 42 -8.07 0.05 -9.41
CA GLU A 42 -8.65 -0.07 -8.08
C GLU A 42 -8.95 1.31 -7.45
N SER A 43 -10.12 1.44 -6.81
CA SER A 43 -10.58 2.70 -6.18
C SER A 43 -11.12 2.54 -4.77
N TRP A 44 -10.99 1.36 -4.19
CA TRP A 44 -11.53 1.05 -2.87
C TRP A 44 -10.65 1.62 -1.75
N PHE A 45 -11.27 1.81 -0.58
CA PHE A 45 -10.60 2.26 0.63
C PHE A 45 -10.71 1.20 1.74
N TRP A 46 -9.75 1.22 2.64
CA TRP A 46 -9.73 0.38 3.84
C TRP A 46 -9.41 1.22 5.05
N ASN A 47 -10.11 0.95 6.14
CA ASN A 47 -9.86 1.55 7.44
C ASN A 47 -9.24 0.50 8.36
N PHE A 48 -7.98 0.72 8.73
CA PHE A 48 -7.26 -0.18 9.63
C PHE A 48 -7.81 -0.20 11.06
N GLU A 49 -8.39 0.89 11.54
CA GLU A 49 -8.95 0.98 12.89
C GLU A 49 -10.23 0.17 13.03
N THR A 50 -11.11 0.23 12.03
CA THR A 50 -12.36 -0.55 12.03
C THR A 50 -12.21 -1.95 11.44
N ASN A 51 -11.08 -2.21 10.77
CA ASN A 51 -10.83 -3.45 10.03
C ASN A 51 -11.95 -3.74 9.00
N ASP A 52 -12.37 -2.70 8.27
CA ASP A 52 -13.45 -2.79 7.27
C ASP A 52 -13.19 -1.84 6.09
N TYR A 53 -13.95 -2.03 5.01
CA TYR A 53 -13.98 -1.12 3.87
C TYR A 53 -14.49 0.25 4.29
N ALA A 54 -13.88 1.27 3.69
CA ALA A 54 -14.29 2.65 3.86
C ALA A 54 -14.75 3.23 2.52
N THR A 55 -15.39 4.40 2.59
CA THR A 55 -15.77 5.20 1.43
C THR A 55 -15.11 6.57 1.58
N GLY A 56 -14.62 7.12 0.47
CA GLY A 56 -13.96 8.42 0.44
C GLY A 56 -14.10 9.09 -0.93
N PRO A 57 -13.84 10.40 -1.01
CA PRO A 57 -13.79 11.09 -2.29
C PRO A 57 -12.63 10.56 -3.14
N GLU A 58 -12.65 10.85 -4.43
CA GLU A 58 -11.47 10.63 -5.27
C GLU A 58 -10.29 11.46 -4.73
N LEU A 59 -9.13 10.82 -4.58
CA LEU A 59 -7.93 11.51 -4.10
C LEU A 59 -7.32 12.34 -5.24
N ALA A 60 -6.47 13.31 -4.93
CA ALA A 60 -5.75 14.05 -5.96
C ALA A 60 -4.83 13.11 -6.77
N SER A 61 -4.72 13.31 -8.08
CA SER A 61 -3.82 12.53 -8.95
C SER A 61 -2.37 12.49 -8.44
N PRO A 62 -1.60 11.42 -8.73
CA PRO A 62 -1.99 10.22 -9.49
C PRO A 62 -2.90 9.27 -8.71
N GLN A 63 -3.72 8.47 -9.41
CA GLN A 63 -4.64 7.50 -8.78
C GLN A 63 -4.00 6.12 -8.52
N HIS A 64 -2.91 5.80 -9.22
CA HIS A 64 -2.21 4.52 -9.12
C HIS A 64 -0.72 4.68 -9.51
N HIS A 65 0.07 3.64 -9.24
CA HIS A 65 1.46 3.56 -9.71
C HIS A 65 1.54 3.37 -11.25
N PRO A 66 2.67 3.66 -11.91
CA PRO A 66 2.84 3.43 -13.34
C PRO A 66 2.52 1.98 -13.76
N ILE A 67 1.89 1.81 -14.92
CA ILE A 67 1.46 0.49 -15.44
C ILE A 67 2.66 -0.42 -15.70
N ASP A 68 3.81 0.16 -16.05
CA ASP A 68 5.07 -0.55 -16.34
C ASP A 68 5.90 -0.85 -15.08
N GLN A 69 5.42 -0.50 -13.88
CA GLN A 69 6.10 -0.82 -12.64
C GLN A 69 6.05 -2.34 -12.37
N PRO A 70 7.19 -3.00 -12.16
CA PRO A 70 7.21 -4.43 -11.88
C PRO A 70 6.72 -4.75 -10.47
N VAL A 71 6.21 -5.98 -10.30
CA VAL A 71 5.92 -6.59 -9.01
C VAL A 71 7.13 -7.39 -8.50
N PRO A 72 7.33 -7.50 -7.17
CA PRO A 72 6.45 -6.99 -6.12
C PRO A 72 6.79 -5.56 -5.64
N GLY A 73 7.73 -4.89 -6.30
CA GLY A 73 8.12 -3.51 -5.99
C GLY A 73 8.98 -2.94 -7.11
N PRO A 74 9.36 -1.65 -7.02
CA PRO A 74 10.05 -0.96 -8.09
C PRO A 74 11.32 -1.68 -8.56
N LYS A 75 11.60 -1.58 -9.86
CA LYS A 75 12.75 -2.25 -10.48
C LYS A 75 14.04 -1.93 -9.72
N GLY A 76 14.76 -2.97 -9.31
CA GLY A 76 16.04 -2.85 -8.61
C GLY A 76 15.95 -2.42 -7.14
N ARG A 77 14.76 -2.22 -6.58
CA ARG A 77 14.55 -1.88 -5.16
C ARG A 77 14.16 -3.07 -4.28
N VAL A 78 13.81 -4.19 -4.89
CA VAL A 78 13.45 -5.43 -4.20
C VAL A 78 14.69 -6.31 -4.05
N PRO A 79 15.04 -6.78 -2.82
CA PRO A 79 16.14 -7.74 -2.61
C PRO A 79 15.96 -8.99 -3.47
N ARG A 80 17.04 -9.61 -3.94
CA ARG A 80 16.96 -10.78 -4.84
C ARG A 80 16.28 -11.99 -4.20
N ASP A 81 16.43 -12.13 -2.89
CA ASP A 81 15.93 -13.21 -2.04
C ASP A 81 14.57 -12.89 -1.38
N TRP A 82 13.86 -11.86 -1.84
CA TRP A 82 12.59 -11.40 -1.23
C TRP A 82 11.56 -12.52 -1.04
N ALA A 83 11.48 -13.47 -1.99
CA ALA A 83 10.54 -14.57 -1.92
C ALA A 83 10.89 -15.57 -0.81
N GLU A 84 12.18 -15.79 -0.55
CA GLU A 84 12.64 -16.61 0.57
C GLU A 84 12.38 -15.93 1.91
N GLN A 85 12.64 -14.63 2.00
CA GLN A 85 12.33 -13.85 3.21
C GLN A 85 10.83 -13.89 3.55
N LEU A 86 9.94 -13.93 2.55
CA LEU A 86 8.49 -14.08 2.77
C LEU A 86 8.11 -15.48 3.25
N ARG A 87 8.76 -16.52 2.71
CA ARG A 87 8.49 -17.92 3.11
C ARG A 87 8.97 -18.23 4.52
N ASN A 88 10.04 -17.58 4.97
CA ASN A 88 10.68 -17.82 6.25
C ASN A 88 10.13 -16.93 7.39
N ARG A 89 8.96 -16.32 7.16
CA ARG A 89 8.29 -15.40 8.08
C ARG A 89 7.36 -16.11 9.05
#